data_AF-A0A2D9T463-F1
#
_entry.id   AF-A0A2D9T463-F1
#
_cell.length_a   1.000
_cell.length_b   1.000
_cell.length_c   1.000
_cell.angle_alpha   90.00
_cell.angle_beta   90.00
_cell.angle_gamma   90.00
#
_symmetry.space_group_name_H-M   'P 1'
#
loop_
_entity.id
_entity.type
_entity.pdbx_description
1 polymer ?
#
loop_
_entity_poly.entity_id
_entity_poly.type
_entity_poly.pdbx_seq_one_letter_code
_entity_poly.pdbx_strand_id
1 'polypeptide(L)'
;MKVLVINCGSSSVKWQVVESTSGARLAEGKAERIGEGGRTLEEALAEILEEAKAHGPEAVGHRVVHGGEAFHDAVAIDESVVAAVEACIPLAPLHNPANLEGIRAARALLPDLPQVAVFDTAFHSRMPRRSQVYAIDREVSTKYGIRRFGFHGTSHAFVAGLAAEAMEADLRDLRIVTLHLGNGASACAVEFGTSSETSMGMTPLEGLVMGTRSGDLDPGVVLKLARELGIDATEELLNRSSGLKGISGIGNDLRDLQAQAEEGHDGARLAITVFAHQVRKYIGAYAAVMGGLDAVVLTGGIGQNSAAMRRRILQRLEFLGIRVDEDRNQDVAVTDDDPVAEISAPNSRVRTFVIDTNEELEIARQSAAVVAGAKKVEAKPPIPIAVSARHIHLHREALEALFGEGYELTPYKDLSQPGQFACEEKLNLIGPRNRIEGVRILGPLRSACQVEISRTDEFFLGVDAPVRHSGKVEGSAPITLEGPKGTYHLEEGLICAWRHIHMTTADAEIYGVKDKEYVEVAIKGGPRDLIFGDVLVRVKDSYALEMHIDTDEANAAELGRASLGDLVDAEVYIAPEVGEAVIQSKR
;
A
#
# COMPACT_ATOMS: atom_id res chain seq x y z
N MET A 1 3.51 16.25 21.43
CA MET A 1 4.45 15.47 22.24
C MET A 1 5.84 15.71 21.66
N LYS A 2 6.87 15.91 22.48
CA LYS A 2 8.25 16.03 22.01
C LYS A 2 8.87 14.64 21.90
N VAL A 3 9.32 14.26 20.71
CA VAL A 3 9.91 12.94 20.46
C VAL A 3 11.37 13.11 20.06
N LEU A 4 12.27 12.41 20.75
CA LEU A 4 13.65 12.23 20.29
C LEU A 4 13.66 11.14 19.22
N VAL A 5 13.99 11.51 17.99
CA VAL A 5 14.15 10.58 16.87
C VAL A 5 15.62 10.22 16.70
N ILE A 6 15.92 8.94 16.60
CA ILE A 6 17.29 8.42 16.45
C ILE A 6 17.37 7.52 15.20
N ASN A 7 18.38 7.78 14.36
CA ASN A 7 18.71 7.01 13.17
C ASN A 7 20.19 6.61 13.20
N CYS A 8 20.46 5.38 13.64
CA CYS A 8 21.80 4.82 13.69
C CYS A 8 22.15 4.08 12.39
N GLY A 9 23.18 4.55 11.71
CA GLY A 9 23.84 3.83 10.62
C GLY A 9 25.19 3.25 11.06
N SER A 10 25.81 2.43 10.21
CA SER A 10 27.09 1.77 10.52
C SER A 10 28.26 2.72 10.79
N SER A 11 28.19 3.97 10.34
CA SER A 11 29.27 4.97 10.45
C SER A 11 28.79 6.37 10.84
N SER A 12 27.50 6.51 11.19
CA SER A 12 26.91 7.80 11.56
C SER A 12 25.64 7.64 12.37
N VAL A 13 25.36 8.58 13.27
CA VAL A 13 24.07 8.71 13.95
C VAL A 13 23.49 10.08 13.61
N LYS A 14 22.23 10.11 13.20
CA LYS A 14 21.44 11.34 13.10
C LYS A 14 20.40 11.34 14.21
N TRP A 15 20.12 12.51 14.78
CA TRP A 15 19.07 12.66 15.77
C TRP A 15 18.37 14.00 15.66
N GLN A 16 17.10 14.04 16.07
CA GLN A 16 16.29 15.25 16.16
C GLN A 16 15.35 15.18 17.36
N VAL A 17 15.04 16.31 17.99
CA VAL A 17 13.91 16.43 18.91
C VAL A 17 12.80 17.17 18.19
N VAL A 18 11.73 16.46 17.88
CA VAL A 18 10.62 16.96 17.03
C VAL A 18 9.35 17.07 17.86
N GLU A 19 8.64 18.18 17.71
CA GLU A 19 7.28 18.33 18.25
C GLU A 19 6.29 17.66 17.27
N SER A 20 5.69 16.54 17.68
CA SER A 20 4.93 15.62 16.81
C SER A 20 3.73 16.24 16.09
N THR A 21 3.14 17.30 16.65
CA THR A 21 1.89 17.91 16.18
C THR A 21 2.17 19.05 15.21
N SER A 22 3.02 20.00 15.60
CA SER A 22 3.41 21.15 14.77
C SER A 22 4.51 20.82 13.77
N GLY A 23 5.28 19.75 14.01
CA GLY A 23 6.45 19.39 13.22
C GLY A 23 7.69 20.23 13.52
N ALA A 24 7.64 21.10 14.53
CA ALA A 24 8.76 21.95 14.89
C ALA A 24 9.99 21.12 15.32
N ARG A 25 11.12 21.36 14.64
CA ARG A 25 12.43 20.79 15.00
C ARG A 25 13.04 21.63 16.11
N LEU A 26 13.06 21.09 17.34
CA LEU A 26 13.55 21.79 18.54
C LEU A 26 15.06 21.69 18.70
N ALA A 27 15.65 20.59 18.24
CA ALA A 27 17.09 20.36 18.20
C ALA A 27 17.40 19.30 17.15
N GLU A 28 18.61 19.36 16.58
CA GLU A 28 19.11 18.33 15.68
C GLU A 28 20.63 18.21 15.76
N GLY A 29 21.13 17.04 15.40
CA GLY A 29 22.56 16.83 15.29
C GLY A 29 22.91 15.57 14.53
N LYS A 30 24.19 15.46 14.20
CA LYS A 30 24.74 14.33 13.46
C LYS A 30 26.15 14.03 13.94
N ALA A 31 26.39 12.78 14.31
CA ALA A 31 27.72 12.24 14.48
C ALA A 31 28.10 11.46 13.23
N GLU A 32 29.25 11.78 12.64
CA GLU A 32 29.80 11.09 11.47
C GLU A 32 31.15 10.46 11.78
N ARG A 33 31.60 9.58 10.88
CA ARG A 33 32.91 8.90 10.96
C ARG A 33 33.06 8.08 12.25
N ILE A 34 31.95 7.51 12.71
CA ILE A 34 31.93 6.59 13.85
C ILE A 34 32.71 5.32 13.43
N GLY A 35 33.64 4.89 14.28
CA GLY A 35 34.62 3.85 13.98
C GLY A 35 35.94 4.35 13.37
N GLU A 36 36.03 5.61 12.93
CA GLU A 36 37.29 6.24 12.55
C GLU A 36 37.94 6.94 13.75
N GLY A 37 39.27 6.82 13.90
CA GLY A 37 40.01 7.51 14.96
C GLY A 37 39.72 7.02 16.39
N GLY A 38 39.04 5.88 16.55
CA GLY A 38 38.78 5.24 17.84
C GLY A 38 37.46 5.65 18.52
N ARG A 39 36.69 6.57 17.94
CA ARG A 39 35.37 6.96 18.47
C ARG A 39 34.35 5.85 18.22
N THR A 40 33.76 5.33 19.28
CA THR A 40 32.75 4.27 19.25
C THR A 40 31.34 4.81 19.04
N LEU A 41 30.42 3.94 18.61
CA LEU A 41 29.01 4.28 18.46
C LEU A 41 28.37 4.57 19.84
N GLU A 42 28.70 3.77 20.85
CA GLU A 42 28.32 3.99 22.24
C GLU A 42 28.71 5.38 22.77
N GLU A 43 29.95 5.83 22.57
CA GLU A 43 30.40 7.17 22.98
C GLU A 43 29.62 8.28 22.27
N ALA A 44 29.41 8.14 20.95
CA ALA A 44 28.64 9.11 20.18
C ALA A 44 27.17 9.18 20.64
N LEU A 45 26.56 8.02 20.93
CA LEU A 45 25.19 7.94 21.44
C LEU A 45 25.06 8.57 22.83
N ALA A 46 26.02 8.37 23.72
CA ALA A 46 25.99 8.96 25.05
C ALA A 46 26.00 10.50 24.99
N GLU A 47 26.86 11.10 24.17
CA GLU A 47 26.90 12.55 23.95
C GLU A 47 25.59 13.09 23.38
N ILE A 48 25.06 12.41 22.34
CA ILE A 48 23.80 12.77 21.68
C ILE A 48 22.62 12.71 22.67
N LEU A 49 22.55 11.64 23.46
CA LEU A 49 21.42 11.42 24.38
C LEU A 49 21.43 12.44 25.52
N GLU A 50 22.60 12.84 26.03
CA GLU A 50 22.71 13.93 27.01
C GLU A 50 22.32 15.29 26.41
N GLU A 51 22.73 15.59 25.19
CA GLU A 51 22.32 16.82 24.49
C GLU A 51 20.81 16.85 24.21
N ALA A 52 20.25 15.74 23.74
CA ALA A 52 18.82 15.62 23.48
C ALA A 52 17.99 15.78 24.77
N LYS A 53 18.47 15.25 25.89
CA LYS A 53 17.81 15.36 27.21
C LYS A 53 17.61 16.81 27.65
N ALA A 54 18.51 17.72 27.30
CA ALA A 54 18.38 19.15 27.59
C ALA A 54 17.13 19.80 26.94
N HIS A 55 16.56 19.16 25.91
CA HIS A 55 15.38 19.64 25.18
C HIS A 55 14.06 19.03 25.69
N GLY A 56 14.15 18.12 26.68
CA GLY A 56 13.01 17.50 27.37
C GLY A 56 12.13 16.62 26.47
N PRO A 57 12.66 15.57 25.82
CA PRO A 57 11.84 14.62 25.08
C PRO A 57 10.93 13.83 26.03
N GLU A 58 9.74 13.51 25.55
CA GLU A 58 8.70 12.74 26.25
C GLU A 58 8.65 11.27 25.78
N ALA A 59 9.25 10.97 24.62
CA ALA A 59 9.38 9.63 24.05
C ALA A 59 10.63 9.54 23.15
N VAL A 60 11.04 8.32 22.81
CA VAL A 60 12.13 8.07 21.84
C VAL A 60 11.61 7.22 20.67
N GLY A 61 11.75 7.73 19.44
CA GLY A 61 11.45 7.01 18.20
C GLY A 61 12.73 6.52 17.54
N HIS A 62 12.86 5.21 17.33
CA HIS A 62 14.01 4.59 16.68
C HIS A 62 13.65 4.20 15.25
N ARG A 63 14.44 4.68 14.29
CA ARG A 63 14.39 4.12 12.94
C ARG A 63 15.06 2.75 12.93
N VAL A 64 14.32 1.73 12.51
CA VAL A 64 14.82 0.36 12.36
C VAL A 64 14.71 -0.06 10.91
N VAL A 65 15.80 -0.53 10.32
CA VAL A 65 15.80 -0.82 8.87
C VAL A 65 14.96 -2.04 8.52
N HIS A 66 15.01 -3.11 9.33
CA HIS A 66 14.31 -4.36 9.00
C HIS A 66 13.53 -4.92 10.20
N GLY A 67 12.19 -5.02 10.05
CA GLY A 67 11.29 -5.63 11.04
C GLY A 67 10.94 -7.10 10.78
N GLY A 68 11.36 -7.65 9.63
CA GLY A 68 11.01 -9.02 9.25
C GLY A 68 9.52 -9.14 8.93
N GLU A 69 8.96 -10.32 9.11
CA GLU A 69 7.50 -10.54 8.94
C GLU A 69 6.70 -10.17 10.19
N ALA A 70 7.36 -10.02 11.34
CA ALA A 70 6.70 -9.83 12.62
C ALA A 70 6.11 -8.42 12.79
N PHE A 71 6.71 -7.41 12.16
CA PHE A 71 6.35 -6.01 12.38
C PHE A 71 5.85 -5.33 11.10
N HIS A 72 4.58 -4.94 11.14
CA HIS A 72 3.87 -4.29 10.05
C HIS A 72 3.54 -2.81 10.32
N ASP A 73 3.64 -2.37 11.57
CA ASP A 73 3.42 -0.98 12.01
C ASP A 73 4.47 -0.63 13.10
N ALA A 74 4.50 0.65 13.53
CA ALA A 74 5.33 1.08 14.64
C ALA A 74 4.91 0.43 15.96
N VAL A 75 5.87 0.02 16.79
CA VAL A 75 5.60 -0.72 18.04
C VAL A 75 6.36 -0.15 19.23
N ALA A 76 5.72 -0.18 20.40
CA ALA A 76 6.40 0.12 21.65
C ALA A 76 7.49 -0.95 21.90
N ILE A 77 8.70 -0.51 22.24
CA ILE A 77 9.86 -1.38 22.42
C ILE A 77 9.78 -2.06 23.78
N ASP A 78 9.80 -3.38 23.77
CA ASP A 78 10.05 -4.25 24.92
C ASP A 78 11.15 -5.28 24.59
N GLU A 79 11.43 -6.21 25.52
CA GLU A 79 12.42 -7.27 25.29
C GLU A 79 12.07 -8.19 24.12
N SER A 80 10.78 -8.39 23.83
CA SER A 80 10.34 -9.22 22.71
C SER A 80 10.63 -8.55 21.37
N VAL A 81 10.43 -7.23 21.30
CA VAL A 81 10.78 -6.41 20.12
C VAL A 81 12.29 -6.42 19.88
N VAL A 82 13.09 -6.24 20.94
CA VAL A 82 14.56 -6.29 20.82
C VAL A 82 15.03 -7.65 20.28
N ALA A 83 14.52 -8.75 20.83
CA ALA A 83 14.86 -10.10 20.37
C ALA A 83 14.44 -10.35 18.91
N ALA A 84 13.27 -9.84 18.51
CA ALA A 84 12.79 -9.99 17.13
C ALA A 84 13.61 -9.17 16.12
N VAL A 85 14.04 -7.95 16.48
CA VAL A 85 14.95 -7.14 15.65
C VAL A 85 16.34 -7.79 15.53
N GLU A 86 16.82 -8.42 16.61
CA GLU A 86 18.07 -9.19 16.62
C GLU A 86 17.99 -10.42 15.71
N ALA A 87 16.86 -11.14 15.71
CA ALA A 87 16.61 -12.23 14.78
C ALA A 87 16.58 -11.78 13.30
N CYS A 88 16.33 -10.50 13.04
CA CYS A 88 16.34 -9.92 11.69
C CYS A 88 17.72 -9.44 11.22
N ILE A 89 18.78 -9.53 12.04
CA ILE A 89 20.15 -9.14 11.63
C ILE A 89 20.59 -9.81 10.32
N PRO A 90 20.34 -11.11 10.07
CA PRO A 90 20.71 -11.75 8.80
C PRO A 90 20.09 -11.10 7.56
N LEU A 91 18.95 -10.40 7.69
CA LEU A 91 18.26 -9.72 6.59
C LEU A 91 18.85 -8.32 6.32
N ALA A 92 19.43 -7.68 7.33
CA ALA A 92 20.01 -6.35 7.23
C ALA A 92 21.30 -6.21 8.08
N PRO A 93 22.36 -6.96 7.77
CA PRO A 93 23.54 -7.09 8.63
C PRO A 93 24.32 -5.78 8.80
N LEU A 94 24.25 -4.88 7.82
CA LEU A 94 24.91 -3.57 7.87
C LEU A 94 24.12 -2.50 8.62
N HIS A 95 22.88 -2.79 9.04
CA HIS A 95 21.96 -1.77 9.57
C HIS A 95 21.37 -2.14 10.93
N ASN A 96 20.72 -3.31 11.04
CA ASN A 96 20.02 -3.72 12.26
C ASN A 96 20.93 -3.75 13.52
N PRO A 97 22.22 -4.16 13.45
CA PRO A 97 23.10 -4.08 14.62
C PRO A 97 23.25 -2.66 15.18
N ALA A 98 23.46 -1.67 14.32
CA ALA A 98 23.58 -0.27 14.74
C ALA A 98 22.24 0.28 15.29
N ASN A 99 21.11 -0.15 14.72
CA ASN A 99 19.78 0.19 15.24
C ASN A 99 19.59 -0.37 16.67
N LEU A 100 19.94 -1.63 16.90
CA LEU A 100 19.86 -2.28 18.21
C LEU A 100 20.77 -1.62 19.25
N GLU A 101 21.98 -1.22 18.86
CA GLU A 101 22.87 -0.48 19.75
C GLU A 101 22.27 0.86 20.16
N GLY A 102 21.67 1.60 19.20
CA GLY A 102 20.89 2.81 19.47
C GLY A 102 19.76 2.60 20.48
N ILE A 103 18.97 1.53 20.29
CA ILE A 103 17.88 1.15 21.20
C ILE A 103 18.43 0.84 22.60
N ARG A 104 19.46 -0.01 22.70
CA ARG A 104 20.05 -0.43 23.98
C ARG A 104 20.65 0.77 24.73
N ALA A 105 21.37 1.66 24.03
CA ALA A 105 21.94 2.87 24.62
C ALA A 105 20.86 3.84 25.13
N ALA A 106 19.82 4.10 24.31
CA ALA A 106 18.71 4.95 24.72
C ALA A 106 17.96 4.36 25.94
N ARG A 107 17.75 3.04 26.00
CA ARG A 107 17.13 2.37 27.17
C ARG A 107 17.98 2.48 28.43
N ALA A 108 19.30 2.47 28.30
CA ALA A 108 20.20 2.64 29.45
C ALA A 108 20.21 4.08 29.98
N LEU A 109 20.21 5.08 29.11
CA LEU A 109 20.35 6.51 29.48
C LEU A 109 19.03 7.24 29.72
N LEU A 110 17.94 6.80 29.08
CA LEU A 110 16.58 7.34 29.19
C LEU A 110 15.57 6.25 29.58
N PRO A 111 15.74 5.58 30.73
CA PRO A 111 14.95 4.39 31.11
C PRO A 111 13.46 4.72 31.37
N ASP A 112 13.15 5.95 31.73
CA ASP A 112 11.78 6.37 32.09
C ASP A 112 10.94 6.78 30.87
N LEU A 113 11.55 6.95 29.69
CA LEU A 113 10.84 7.37 28.49
C LEU A 113 10.33 6.16 27.70
N PRO A 114 9.06 6.17 27.24
CA PRO A 114 8.59 5.16 26.31
C PRO A 114 9.38 5.24 25.01
N GLN A 115 9.74 4.07 24.47
CA GLN A 115 10.48 3.98 23.22
C GLN A 115 9.67 3.22 22.19
N VAL A 116 9.78 3.64 20.94
CA VAL A 116 9.03 3.09 19.81
C VAL A 116 10.00 2.74 18.69
N ALA A 117 9.84 1.57 18.10
CA ALA A 117 10.54 1.17 16.88
C ALA A 117 9.64 1.48 15.68
N VAL A 118 10.15 2.24 14.72
CA VAL A 118 9.51 2.54 13.44
C VAL A 118 10.31 1.88 12.33
N PHE A 119 9.67 0.97 11.59
CA PHE A 119 10.36 0.12 10.63
C PHE A 119 10.27 0.67 9.21
N ASP A 120 11.40 0.74 8.51
CA ASP A 120 11.45 1.15 7.09
C ASP A 120 10.62 0.23 6.18
N THR A 121 10.41 -1.02 6.60
CA THR A 121 9.63 -2.06 5.90
C THR A 121 8.13 -1.98 6.19
N ALA A 122 7.69 -1.26 7.23
CA ALA A 122 6.31 -1.32 7.74
C ALA A 122 5.28 -0.88 6.69
N PHE A 123 5.52 0.24 6.00
CA PHE A 123 4.60 0.74 4.97
C PHE A 123 4.39 -0.26 3.82
N HIS A 124 5.39 -1.08 3.54
CA HIS A 124 5.37 -2.09 2.48
C HIS A 124 4.82 -3.44 2.95
N SER A 125 4.57 -3.61 4.25
CA SER A 125 4.05 -4.87 4.80
C SER A 125 2.72 -5.26 4.17
N ARG A 126 1.89 -4.28 3.79
CA ARG A 126 0.57 -4.47 3.16
C ARG A 126 0.63 -4.74 1.64
N MET A 127 1.82 -4.82 1.02
CA MET A 127 1.95 -5.20 -0.40
C MET A 127 1.25 -6.53 -0.68
N PRO A 128 0.56 -6.68 -1.83
CA PRO A 128 -0.07 -7.94 -2.18
C PRO A 128 0.97 -9.03 -2.46
N ARG A 129 0.59 -10.30 -2.28
CA ARG A 129 1.49 -11.46 -2.41
C ARG A 129 2.23 -11.53 -3.72
N ARG A 130 1.53 -11.14 -4.80
CA ARG A 130 2.08 -11.08 -6.16
C ARG A 130 3.30 -10.16 -6.27
N SER A 131 3.40 -9.14 -5.41
CA SER A 131 4.51 -8.18 -5.35
C SER A 131 5.60 -8.63 -4.37
N GLN A 132 5.26 -9.51 -3.42
CA GLN A 132 6.15 -9.98 -2.37
C GLN A 132 6.93 -11.25 -2.75
N VAL A 133 6.35 -12.13 -3.56
CA VAL A 133 6.91 -13.44 -3.86
C VAL A 133 7.88 -13.38 -5.05
N TYR A 134 9.12 -13.80 -4.84
CA TYR A 134 10.06 -14.05 -5.95
C TYR A 134 9.74 -15.37 -6.65
N ALA A 135 9.94 -15.40 -7.96
CA ALA A 135 9.75 -16.58 -8.80
C ALA A 135 10.88 -17.62 -8.64
N ILE A 136 11.03 -18.16 -7.43
CA ILE A 136 11.98 -19.23 -7.07
C ILE A 136 11.24 -20.42 -6.45
N ASP A 137 11.97 -21.49 -6.13
CA ASP A 137 11.39 -22.65 -5.45
C ASP A 137 10.68 -22.25 -4.13
N ARG A 138 9.43 -22.69 -3.98
CA ARG A 138 8.56 -22.30 -2.85
C ARG A 138 9.09 -22.83 -1.51
N GLU A 139 9.61 -24.05 -1.48
CA GLU A 139 10.11 -24.65 -0.24
C GLU A 139 11.38 -23.93 0.22
N VAL A 140 12.26 -23.59 -0.71
CA VAL A 140 13.45 -22.78 -0.46
C VAL A 140 13.06 -21.38 0.02
N SER A 141 12.15 -20.69 -0.68
CA SER A 141 11.69 -19.36 -0.27
C SER A 141 11.11 -19.37 1.14
N THR A 142 10.23 -20.33 1.45
CA THR A 142 9.60 -20.47 2.77
C THR A 142 10.64 -20.76 3.86
N LYS A 143 11.56 -21.71 3.61
CA LYS A 143 12.58 -22.12 4.59
C LYS A 143 13.51 -20.99 4.99
N TYR A 144 13.84 -20.11 4.05
CA TYR A 144 14.80 -19.02 4.25
C TYR A 144 14.15 -17.63 4.37
N GLY A 145 12.81 -17.55 4.38
CA GLY A 145 12.09 -16.27 4.46
C GLY A 145 12.37 -15.33 3.28
N ILE A 146 12.60 -15.88 2.08
CA ILE A 146 12.97 -15.08 0.90
C ILE A 146 11.71 -14.49 0.26
N ARG A 147 11.59 -13.17 0.37
CA ARG A 147 10.50 -12.36 -0.18
C ARG A 147 10.95 -10.91 -0.33
N ARG A 148 10.19 -10.11 -1.06
CA ARG A 148 10.34 -8.65 -1.08
C ARG A 148 9.78 -8.06 0.21
N PHE A 149 10.57 -7.20 0.85
CA PHE A 149 10.16 -6.38 1.99
C PHE A 149 9.97 -4.92 1.58
N GLY A 150 10.93 -4.35 0.86
CA GLY A 150 10.93 -2.92 0.53
C GLY A 150 11.43 -2.03 1.65
N PHE A 151 11.95 -0.85 1.30
CA PHE A 151 12.51 0.12 2.25
C PHE A 151 12.17 1.56 1.83
N HIS A 152 12.56 2.53 2.66
CA HIS A 152 12.08 3.91 2.58
C HIS A 152 10.56 4.03 2.76
N GLY A 153 9.93 3.08 3.45
CA GLY A 153 8.48 3.05 3.65
C GLY A 153 7.96 4.33 4.31
N THR A 154 8.66 4.81 5.34
CA THR A 154 8.37 6.07 6.03
C THR A 154 8.36 7.26 5.06
N SER A 155 9.36 7.38 4.19
CA SER A 155 9.44 8.45 3.21
C SER A 155 8.33 8.36 2.17
N HIS A 156 8.08 7.16 1.61
CA HIS A 156 7.02 6.95 0.62
C HIS A 156 5.63 7.28 1.17
N ALA A 157 5.33 6.82 2.38
CA ALA A 157 4.08 7.12 3.07
C ALA A 157 3.89 8.63 3.26
N PHE A 158 4.93 9.30 3.77
CA PHE A 158 4.91 10.73 4.06
C PHE A 158 4.65 11.56 2.79
N VAL A 159 5.42 11.34 1.73
CA VAL A 159 5.30 12.15 0.50
C VAL A 159 4.05 11.81 -0.31
N ALA A 160 3.52 10.59 -0.21
CA ALA A 160 2.23 10.25 -0.79
C ALA A 160 1.09 11.00 -0.08
N GLY A 161 1.13 11.08 1.26
CA GLY A 161 0.17 11.86 2.05
C GLY A 161 0.16 13.34 1.66
N LEU A 162 1.34 13.98 1.60
CA LEU A 162 1.46 15.39 1.18
C LEU A 162 0.99 15.61 -0.27
N ALA A 163 1.25 14.66 -1.17
CA ALA A 163 0.74 14.75 -2.54
C ALA A 163 -0.79 14.69 -2.58
N ALA A 164 -1.42 13.81 -1.80
CA ALA A 164 -2.87 13.73 -1.70
C ALA A 164 -3.49 15.02 -1.14
N GLU A 165 -2.88 15.60 -0.09
CA GLU A 165 -3.28 16.89 0.47
C GLU A 165 -3.19 18.01 -0.58
N ALA A 166 -2.10 18.10 -1.34
CA ALA A 166 -1.94 19.05 -2.44
C ALA A 166 -2.88 18.79 -3.63
N MET A 167 -3.45 17.59 -3.71
CA MET A 167 -4.49 17.20 -4.65
C MET A 167 -5.91 17.47 -4.16
N GLU A 168 -6.06 17.90 -2.91
CA GLU A 168 -7.37 18.07 -2.26
C GLU A 168 -8.22 16.78 -2.39
N ALA A 169 -7.56 15.63 -2.33
CA ALA A 169 -8.16 14.31 -2.53
C ALA A 169 -7.76 13.38 -1.39
N ASP A 170 -8.61 12.40 -1.10
CA ASP A 170 -8.24 11.32 -0.18
C ASP A 170 -7.19 10.44 -0.84
N LEU A 171 -6.11 10.10 -0.13
CA LEU A 171 -5.07 9.21 -0.64
C LEU A 171 -5.66 7.85 -1.09
N ARG A 172 -6.80 7.44 -0.52
CA ARG A 172 -7.54 6.22 -0.88
C ARG A 172 -8.26 6.28 -2.22
N ASP A 173 -8.29 7.44 -2.87
CA ASP A 173 -8.86 7.62 -4.20
C ASP A 173 -7.76 7.80 -5.28
N LEU A 174 -6.48 7.67 -4.89
CA LEU A 174 -5.33 8.01 -5.75
C LEU A 174 -4.40 6.82 -6.04
N ARG A 175 -3.80 6.85 -7.23
CA ARG A 175 -2.68 6.01 -7.68
C ARG A 175 -1.45 6.88 -7.88
N ILE A 176 -0.47 6.76 -6.98
CA ILE A 176 0.71 7.62 -6.93
C ILE A 176 1.97 6.79 -7.11
N VAL A 177 2.88 7.21 -7.99
CA VAL A 177 4.27 6.70 -7.99
C VAL A 177 5.15 7.66 -7.22
N THR A 178 5.71 7.22 -6.09
CA THR A 178 6.67 7.98 -5.30
C THR A 178 8.09 7.54 -5.61
N LEU A 179 8.98 8.50 -5.82
CA LEU A 179 10.38 8.30 -6.19
C LEU A 179 11.28 8.93 -5.12
N HIS A 180 11.75 8.12 -4.18
CA HIS A 180 12.77 8.55 -3.22
C HIS A 180 14.13 8.41 -3.89
N LEU A 181 14.72 9.53 -4.31
CA LEU A 181 15.97 9.56 -5.07
C LEU A 181 17.07 10.20 -4.22
N GLY A 182 17.91 9.38 -3.60
CA GLY A 182 19.09 9.82 -2.83
C GLY A 182 20.30 8.94 -3.13
N ASN A 183 21.22 8.86 -2.16
CA ASN A 183 22.37 7.94 -2.27
C ASN A 183 21.90 6.47 -2.27
N GLY A 184 20.84 6.16 -1.51
CA GLY A 184 19.94 5.04 -1.76
C GLY A 184 18.72 5.56 -2.51
N ALA A 185 18.20 4.79 -3.47
CA ALA A 185 17.06 5.20 -4.28
C ALA A 185 16.04 4.07 -4.40
N SER A 186 14.76 4.41 -4.30
CA SER A 186 13.66 3.45 -4.51
C SER A 186 12.44 4.13 -5.13
N ALA A 187 11.68 3.37 -5.92
CA ALA A 187 10.35 3.73 -6.35
C ALA A 187 9.31 2.92 -5.54
N CYS A 188 8.14 3.51 -5.28
CA CYS A 188 6.99 2.83 -4.72
C CYS A 188 5.73 3.16 -5.52
N ALA A 189 4.88 2.16 -5.74
CA ALA A 189 3.52 2.34 -6.21
C ALA A 189 2.61 2.42 -4.98
N VAL A 190 1.98 3.57 -4.78
CA VAL A 190 0.99 3.78 -3.72
C VAL A 190 -0.38 3.77 -4.37
N GLU A 191 -1.09 2.69 -4.17
CA GLU A 191 -2.41 2.43 -4.74
C GLU A 191 -3.44 2.50 -3.63
N PHE A 192 -4.34 3.49 -3.72
CA PHE A 192 -5.45 3.70 -2.79
C PHE A 192 -5.01 3.71 -1.31
N GLY A 193 -3.91 4.43 -1.02
CA GLY A 193 -3.38 4.60 0.33
C GLY A 193 -2.46 3.48 0.82
N THR A 194 -2.21 2.45 0.01
CA THR A 194 -1.34 1.33 0.39
C THR A 194 -0.18 1.17 -0.58
N SER A 195 0.98 0.72 -0.09
CA SER A 195 2.06 0.32 -0.98
C SER A 195 1.68 -0.98 -1.69
N SER A 196 1.49 -0.94 -3.00
CA SER A 196 1.18 -2.11 -3.82
C SER A 196 2.42 -2.70 -4.51
N GLU A 197 3.44 -1.88 -4.75
CA GLU A 197 4.75 -2.29 -5.26
C GLU A 197 5.87 -1.40 -4.69
N THR A 198 7.08 -1.95 -4.60
CA THR A 198 8.29 -1.19 -4.22
C THR A 198 9.53 -1.79 -4.87
N SER A 199 10.47 -0.93 -5.26
CA SER A 199 11.55 -1.35 -6.17
C SER A 199 12.63 -2.15 -5.43
N MET A 200 12.84 -1.81 -4.16
CA MET A 200 13.77 -2.57 -3.33
C MET A 200 13.16 -3.91 -2.93
N GLY A 201 14.04 -4.87 -2.70
CA GLY A 201 13.71 -6.28 -2.60
C GLY A 201 13.62 -6.81 -1.20
N MET A 202 14.12 -8.03 -1.03
CA MET A 202 14.55 -8.58 0.25
C MET A 202 15.61 -7.68 0.91
N THR A 203 16.46 -7.05 0.09
CA THR A 203 17.53 -6.16 0.52
C THR A 203 17.45 -4.82 -0.21
N PRO A 204 18.12 -3.76 0.29
CA PRO A 204 18.19 -2.47 -0.38
C PRO A 204 19.00 -2.43 -1.69
N LEU A 205 19.40 -3.59 -2.24
CA LEU A 205 20.25 -3.69 -3.43
C LEU A 205 19.43 -3.77 -4.73
N GLU A 206 18.24 -4.39 -4.70
CA GLU A 206 17.36 -4.50 -5.87
C GLU A 206 16.78 -3.14 -6.28
N GLY A 207 16.46 -3.00 -7.57
CA GLY A 207 15.68 -1.91 -8.09
C GLY A 207 16.50 -0.86 -8.81
N LEU A 208 16.41 0.38 -8.32
CA LEU A 208 17.03 1.52 -8.97
C LEU A 208 18.56 1.46 -8.90
N VAL A 209 19.21 2.04 -9.90
CA VAL A 209 20.63 2.41 -9.78
C VAL A 209 20.76 3.43 -8.66
N MET A 210 21.76 3.29 -7.80
CA MET A 210 21.97 4.20 -6.66
C MET A 210 23.39 4.76 -6.70
N GLY A 211 23.83 5.44 -5.63
CA GLY A 211 25.17 6.02 -5.58
C GLY A 211 26.27 4.97 -5.78
N THR A 212 26.24 3.91 -4.97
CA THR A 212 27.23 2.82 -5.00
C THR A 212 26.65 1.43 -5.20
N ARG A 213 25.32 1.30 -5.18
CA ARG A 213 24.61 0.02 -5.35
C ARG A 213 24.21 -0.20 -6.80
N SER A 214 24.27 -1.45 -7.25
CA SER A 214 24.00 -1.79 -8.65
C SER A 214 22.57 -1.53 -9.10
N GLY A 215 21.59 -1.76 -8.22
CA GLY A 215 20.20 -1.96 -8.65
C GLY A 215 20.05 -3.31 -9.35
N ASP A 216 19.02 -3.40 -10.20
CA ASP A 216 18.69 -4.62 -10.93
C ASP A 216 19.84 -5.15 -11.80
N LEU A 217 20.08 -6.45 -11.71
CA LEU A 217 21.04 -7.20 -12.51
C LEU A 217 20.48 -8.56 -12.88
N ASP A 218 20.97 -9.11 -13.99
CA ASP A 218 20.75 -10.51 -14.34
C ASP A 218 21.37 -11.43 -13.26
N PRO A 219 20.61 -12.35 -12.64
CA PRO A 219 21.14 -13.32 -11.68
C PRO A 219 22.34 -14.13 -12.22
N GLY A 220 22.39 -14.39 -13.53
CA GLY A 220 23.52 -15.05 -14.18
C GLY A 220 24.84 -14.27 -14.05
N VAL A 221 24.80 -12.94 -14.04
CA VAL A 221 25.96 -12.07 -13.79
C VAL A 221 26.42 -12.22 -12.34
N VAL A 222 25.50 -12.23 -11.39
CA VAL A 222 25.81 -12.41 -9.96
C VAL A 222 26.49 -13.77 -9.72
N LEU A 223 25.94 -14.84 -10.28
CA LEU A 223 26.51 -16.18 -10.18
C LEU A 223 27.90 -16.29 -10.83
N LYS A 224 28.13 -15.57 -11.93
CA LYS A 224 29.45 -15.50 -12.56
C LYS A 224 30.45 -14.79 -11.63
N LEU A 225 30.11 -13.61 -11.12
CA LEU A 225 30.98 -12.85 -10.21
C LEU A 225 31.31 -13.65 -8.94
N ALA A 226 30.31 -14.32 -8.35
CA ALA A 226 30.50 -15.13 -7.15
C ALA A 226 31.48 -16.29 -7.37
N ARG A 227 31.50 -16.91 -8.57
CA ARG A 227 32.48 -17.95 -8.93
C ARG A 227 33.90 -17.42 -9.12
N GLU A 228 34.04 -16.20 -9.62
CA GLU A 228 35.34 -15.59 -9.94
C GLU A 228 35.97 -14.87 -8.75
N LEU A 229 35.16 -14.16 -7.95
CA LEU A 229 35.61 -13.28 -6.88
C LEU A 229 35.34 -13.85 -5.47
N GLY A 230 34.44 -14.83 -5.36
CA GLY A 230 33.84 -15.24 -4.09
C GLY A 230 32.60 -14.41 -3.74
N ILE A 231 31.80 -14.93 -2.79
CA ILE A 231 30.51 -14.34 -2.39
C ILE A 231 30.72 -12.96 -1.75
N ASP A 232 31.58 -12.86 -0.74
CA ASP A 232 31.79 -11.62 0.02
C ASP A 232 32.32 -10.48 -0.86
N ALA A 233 33.28 -10.77 -1.74
CA ALA A 233 33.83 -9.78 -2.67
C ALA A 233 32.79 -9.35 -3.72
N THR A 234 31.89 -10.25 -4.12
CA THR A 234 30.77 -9.92 -5.02
C THR A 234 29.76 -9.03 -4.31
N GLU A 235 29.40 -9.34 -3.07
CA GLU A 235 28.49 -8.51 -2.27
C GLU A 235 29.04 -7.09 -2.06
N GLU A 236 30.32 -6.98 -1.70
CA GLU A 236 31.00 -5.70 -1.53
C GLU A 236 31.06 -4.90 -2.84
N LEU A 237 31.39 -5.55 -3.96
CA LEU A 237 31.38 -4.93 -5.29
C LEU A 237 29.99 -4.35 -5.62
N LEU A 238 28.94 -5.14 -5.42
CA LEU A 238 27.57 -4.74 -5.76
C LEU A 238 27.02 -3.65 -4.83
N ASN A 239 27.45 -3.59 -3.56
CA ASN A 239 26.97 -2.60 -2.60
C ASN A 239 27.77 -1.29 -2.55
N ARG A 240 29.09 -1.34 -2.76
CA ARG A 240 30.01 -0.23 -2.47
C ARG A 240 30.79 0.29 -3.67
N SER A 241 30.85 -0.47 -4.76
CA SER A 241 31.68 -0.16 -5.94
C SER A 241 30.92 -0.21 -7.26
N SER A 242 29.59 -0.24 -7.22
CA SER A 242 28.70 -0.26 -8.39
C SER A 242 27.95 1.08 -8.52
N GLY A 243 26.79 1.08 -9.18
CA GLY A 243 25.92 2.25 -9.28
C GLY A 243 26.55 3.41 -10.06
N LEU A 244 26.20 4.64 -9.68
CA LEU A 244 26.77 5.86 -10.25
C LEU A 244 28.31 5.88 -10.16
N LYS A 245 28.88 5.43 -9.03
CA LYS A 245 30.34 5.32 -8.84
C LYS A 245 30.97 4.35 -9.82
N GLY A 246 30.43 3.14 -9.92
CA GLY A 246 30.98 2.09 -10.79
C GLY A 246 30.91 2.46 -12.28
N ILE A 247 29.80 3.05 -12.72
CA ILE A 247 29.62 3.44 -14.14
C ILE A 247 30.46 4.67 -14.49
N SER A 248 30.53 5.65 -13.59
CA SER A 248 31.27 6.90 -13.86
C SER A 248 32.78 6.73 -13.76
N GLY A 249 33.26 5.84 -12.90
CA GLY A 249 34.69 5.67 -12.62
C GLY A 249 35.32 6.75 -11.75
N ILE A 250 34.54 7.72 -11.25
CA ILE A 250 35.07 8.87 -10.47
C ILE A 250 34.40 9.04 -9.10
N GLY A 251 33.09 8.82 -8.96
CA GLY A 251 32.38 9.06 -7.70
C GLY A 251 30.87 8.84 -7.79
N ASN A 252 30.19 8.93 -6.65
CA ASN A 252 28.73 8.74 -6.55
C ASN A 252 27.93 10.04 -6.34
N ASP A 253 28.56 11.18 -6.07
CA ASP A 253 27.85 12.45 -5.90
C ASP A 253 27.35 12.96 -7.25
N LEU A 254 26.03 13.06 -7.39
CA LEU A 254 25.41 13.44 -8.65
C LEU A 254 25.79 14.86 -9.10
N ARG A 255 26.05 15.79 -8.17
CA ARG A 255 26.44 17.17 -8.52
C ARG A 255 27.79 17.19 -9.23
N ASP A 256 28.74 16.44 -8.69
CA ASP A 256 30.07 16.28 -9.29
C ASP A 256 29.96 15.60 -10.65
N LEU A 257 29.12 14.56 -10.76
CA LEU A 257 28.87 13.88 -12.03
C LEU A 257 28.22 14.80 -13.07
N GLN A 258 27.33 15.70 -12.68
CA GLN A 258 26.71 16.67 -13.58
C GLN A 258 27.74 17.67 -14.11
N ALA A 259 28.57 18.25 -13.23
CA ALA A 259 29.65 19.14 -13.65
C ALA A 259 30.62 18.44 -14.61
N GLN A 260 31.06 17.22 -14.29
CA GLN A 260 31.94 16.45 -15.16
C GLN A 260 31.28 16.07 -16.49
N ALA A 261 29.97 15.78 -16.49
CA ALA A 261 29.23 15.52 -17.72
C ALA A 261 29.14 16.75 -18.63
N GLU A 262 29.05 17.96 -18.07
CA GLU A 262 29.08 19.24 -18.80
C GLU A 262 30.47 19.52 -19.41
N GLU A 263 31.53 19.11 -18.71
CA GLU A 263 32.91 19.13 -19.21
C GLU A 263 33.22 18.04 -20.27
N GLY A 264 32.25 17.17 -20.56
CA GLY A 264 32.36 16.14 -21.60
C GLY A 264 32.83 14.77 -21.11
N HIS A 265 32.81 14.49 -19.80
CA HIS A 265 33.19 13.19 -19.25
C HIS A 265 32.16 12.09 -19.59
N ASP A 266 32.52 11.18 -20.50
CA ASP A 266 31.60 10.17 -21.03
C ASP A 266 31.04 9.22 -19.96
N GLY A 267 31.86 8.78 -19.00
CA GLY A 267 31.41 7.90 -17.92
C GLY A 267 30.33 8.56 -17.04
N ALA A 268 30.45 9.87 -16.81
CA ALA A 268 29.50 10.63 -15.99
C ALA A 268 28.17 10.80 -16.74
N ARG A 269 28.25 11.14 -18.04
CA ARG A 269 27.08 11.20 -18.93
C ARG A 269 26.35 9.86 -19.02
N LEU A 270 27.09 8.76 -19.11
CA LEU A 270 26.53 7.41 -19.12
C LEU A 270 25.84 7.07 -17.81
N ALA A 271 26.49 7.31 -16.66
CA ALA A 271 25.94 7.05 -15.33
C ALA A 271 24.59 7.78 -15.13
N ILE A 272 24.56 9.08 -15.44
CA ILE A 272 23.33 9.91 -15.39
C ILE A 272 22.22 9.35 -16.29
N THR A 273 22.57 8.93 -17.51
CA THR A 273 21.61 8.42 -18.48
C THR A 273 21.02 7.08 -18.05
N VAL A 274 21.87 6.17 -17.54
CA VAL A 274 21.44 4.86 -17.03
C VAL A 274 20.55 5.02 -15.80
N PHE A 275 20.90 5.93 -14.87
CA PHE A 275 20.06 6.24 -13.71
C PHE A 275 18.68 6.74 -14.14
N ALA A 276 18.61 7.76 -15.01
CA ALA A 276 17.34 8.30 -15.51
C ALA A 276 16.49 7.23 -16.21
N HIS A 277 17.13 6.39 -17.02
CA HIS A 277 16.48 5.31 -17.74
C HIS A 277 15.83 4.30 -16.79
N GLN A 278 16.55 3.86 -15.75
CA GLN A 278 16.04 2.87 -14.81
C GLN A 278 14.87 3.43 -13.98
N VAL A 279 14.97 4.67 -13.50
CA VAL A 279 13.85 5.33 -12.80
C VAL A 279 12.61 5.44 -13.70
N ARG A 280 12.78 5.85 -14.97
CA ARG A 280 11.67 5.94 -15.92
C ARG A 280 10.99 4.60 -16.18
N LYS A 281 11.76 3.51 -16.27
CA LYS A 281 11.20 2.16 -16.42
C LYS A 281 10.27 1.81 -15.26
N TYR A 282 10.66 2.14 -14.02
CA TYR A 282 9.84 1.89 -12.84
C TYR A 282 8.55 2.69 -12.82
N ILE A 283 8.56 3.95 -13.26
CA ILE A 283 7.32 4.74 -13.40
C ILE A 283 6.35 4.03 -14.36
N GLY A 284 6.84 3.58 -15.52
CA GLY A 284 6.01 2.86 -16.49
C GLY A 284 5.51 1.51 -15.98
N ALA A 285 6.37 0.75 -15.29
CA ALA A 285 6.00 -0.54 -14.71
C ALA A 285 4.90 -0.37 -13.64
N TYR A 286 5.04 0.59 -12.75
CA TYR A 286 4.09 0.80 -11.65
C TYR A 286 2.77 1.41 -12.12
N ALA A 287 2.80 2.31 -13.09
CA ALA A 287 1.59 2.77 -13.75
C ALA A 287 0.82 1.61 -14.41
N ALA A 288 1.54 0.64 -15.00
CA ALA A 288 0.92 -0.54 -15.60
C ALA A 288 0.33 -1.49 -14.56
N VAL A 289 1.02 -1.73 -13.44
CA VAL A 289 0.55 -2.62 -12.37
C VAL A 289 -0.68 -2.05 -11.66
N MET A 290 -0.74 -0.74 -11.41
CA MET A 290 -1.92 -0.08 -10.80
C MET A 290 -3.08 0.16 -11.79
N GLY A 291 -2.89 -0.12 -13.08
CA GLY A 291 -3.90 0.15 -14.12
C GLY A 291 -4.23 1.63 -14.33
N GLY A 292 -3.38 2.54 -13.86
CA GLY A 292 -3.61 3.98 -13.87
C GLY A 292 -2.52 4.74 -13.12
N LEU A 293 -2.54 6.07 -13.23
CA LEU A 293 -1.59 6.95 -12.57
C LEU A 293 -2.19 8.35 -12.43
N ASP A 294 -2.30 8.84 -11.20
CA ASP A 294 -2.84 10.17 -10.90
C ASP A 294 -1.73 11.17 -10.58
N ALA A 295 -0.65 10.70 -9.93
CA ALA A 295 0.50 11.54 -9.64
C ALA A 295 1.86 10.80 -9.67
N VAL A 296 2.91 11.57 -9.98
CA VAL A 296 4.31 11.18 -9.74
C VAL A 296 4.94 12.15 -8.76
N VAL A 297 5.56 11.64 -7.70
CA VAL A 297 6.21 12.42 -6.65
C VAL A 297 7.71 12.15 -6.69
N LEU A 298 8.51 13.21 -6.75
CA LEU A 298 9.97 13.14 -6.66
C LEU A 298 10.42 13.71 -5.32
N THR A 299 11.17 12.92 -4.57
CA THR A 299 11.71 13.31 -3.26
C THR A 299 13.15 12.82 -3.07
N GLY A 300 13.72 13.08 -1.90
CA GLY A 300 15.12 12.80 -1.58
C GLY A 300 16.08 13.76 -2.27
N GLY A 301 17.35 13.71 -1.88
CA GLY A 301 18.34 14.71 -2.27
C GLY A 301 18.48 14.95 -3.77
N ILE A 302 18.34 13.92 -4.61
CA ILE A 302 18.37 14.05 -6.08
C ILE A 302 17.03 14.58 -6.59
N GLY A 303 15.91 14.03 -6.12
CA GLY A 303 14.57 14.41 -6.58
C GLY A 303 14.23 15.87 -6.28
N GLN A 304 14.62 16.35 -5.10
CA GLN A 304 14.38 17.72 -4.62
C GLN A 304 15.26 18.74 -5.34
N ASN A 305 16.55 18.45 -5.50
CA ASN A 305 17.54 19.48 -5.84
C ASN A 305 17.97 19.49 -7.32
N SER A 306 17.67 18.45 -8.11
CA SER A 306 18.20 18.33 -9.47
C SER A 306 17.12 18.45 -10.55
N ALA A 307 16.82 19.68 -10.98
CA ALA A 307 15.89 19.97 -12.08
C ALA A 307 16.26 19.22 -13.38
N ALA A 308 17.55 19.15 -13.69
CA ALA A 308 18.07 18.41 -14.83
C ALA A 308 17.77 16.91 -14.75
N MET A 309 17.81 16.31 -13.55
CA MET A 309 17.45 14.90 -13.39
C MET A 309 15.96 14.65 -13.48
N ARG A 310 15.14 15.49 -12.83
CA ARG A 310 13.68 15.39 -12.94
C ARG A 310 13.25 15.42 -14.41
N ARG A 311 13.79 16.37 -15.18
CA ARG A 311 13.59 16.46 -16.62
C ARG A 311 13.99 15.18 -17.35
N ARG A 312 15.20 14.68 -17.12
CA ARG A 312 15.69 13.43 -17.75
C ARG A 312 14.83 12.23 -17.38
N ILE A 313 14.34 12.13 -16.15
CA ILE A 313 13.51 11.00 -15.71
C ILE A 313 12.14 11.04 -16.41
N LEU A 314 11.48 12.21 -16.38
CA LEU A 314 10.09 12.38 -16.81
C LEU A 314 9.91 12.55 -18.32
N GLN A 315 11.00 12.71 -19.07
CA GLN A 315 10.98 12.76 -20.53
C GLN A 315 10.31 11.53 -21.15
N ARG A 316 9.52 11.76 -22.21
CA ARG A 316 8.87 10.72 -23.03
C ARG A 316 7.74 9.97 -22.30
N LEU A 317 7.21 10.52 -21.21
CA LEU A 317 6.08 9.96 -20.46
C LEU A 317 4.75 10.68 -20.77
N GLU A 318 4.70 11.51 -21.80
CA GLU A 318 3.49 12.26 -22.20
C GLU A 318 2.35 11.31 -22.62
N PHE A 319 2.68 10.11 -23.11
CA PHE A 319 1.69 9.08 -23.43
C PHE A 319 0.95 8.56 -22.18
N LEU A 320 1.60 8.57 -21.01
CA LEU A 320 0.96 8.32 -19.71
C LEU A 320 0.21 9.56 -19.19
N GLY A 321 0.31 10.71 -19.88
CA GLY A 321 -0.31 11.96 -19.44
C GLY A 321 0.56 12.83 -18.54
N ILE A 322 1.84 12.49 -18.34
CA ILE A 322 2.81 13.29 -17.59
C ILE A 322 3.38 14.37 -18.51
N ARG A 323 3.15 15.64 -18.18
CA ARG A 323 3.73 16.80 -18.85
C ARG A 323 4.29 17.74 -17.81
N VAL A 324 5.57 18.09 -17.95
CA VAL A 324 6.28 18.98 -17.02
C VAL A 324 6.30 20.40 -17.57
N ASP A 325 6.03 21.36 -16.71
CA ASP A 325 6.33 22.77 -16.94
C ASP A 325 7.81 23.00 -16.61
N GLU A 326 8.61 23.32 -17.63
CA GLU A 326 10.07 23.41 -17.49
C GLU A 326 10.50 24.60 -16.64
N ASP A 327 9.73 25.71 -16.65
CA ASP A 327 10.02 26.88 -15.83
C ASP A 327 9.74 26.54 -14.36
N ARG A 328 8.58 25.95 -14.05
CA ARG A 328 8.28 25.45 -12.69
C ARG A 328 9.30 24.42 -12.22
N ASN A 329 9.71 23.50 -13.09
CA ASN A 329 10.71 22.49 -12.77
C ASN A 329 12.08 23.11 -12.46
N GLN A 330 12.46 24.19 -13.15
CA GLN A 330 13.72 24.88 -12.92
C GLN A 330 13.70 25.69 -11.62
N ASP A 331 12.55 26.30 -11.29
CA ASP A 331 12.37 27.21 -10.17
C ASP A 331 11.97 26.52 -8.85
N VAL A 332 11.90 25.18 -8.82
CA VAL A 332 11.55 24.42 -7.62
C VAL A 332 12.45 24.79 -6.45
N ALA A 333 11.82 25.23 -5.37
CA ALA A 333 12.41 25.32 -4.04
C ALA A 333 11.39 24.76 -3.05
N VAL A 334 11.73 23.65 -2.40
CA VAL A 334 10.94 23.06 -1.31
C VAL A 334 11.72 23.20 -0.01
N THR A 335 10.99 23.44 1.08
CA THR A 335 11.54 23.61 2.42
C THR A 335 10.61 22.95 3.43
N ASP A 336 10.99 22.86 4.71
CA ASP A 336 10.08 22.34 5.73
C ASP A 336 8.77 23.14 5.84
N ASP A 337 8.83 24.46 5.64
CA ASP A 337 7.67 25.36 5.74
C ASP A 337 6.77 25.32 4.49
N ASP A 338 7.37 25.00 3.33
CA ASP A 338 6.68 24.84 2.05
C ASP A 338 7.21 23.56 1.34
N PRO A 339 6.73 22.38 1.77
CA PRO A 339 7.34 21.12 1.38
C PRO A 339 6.88 20.60 0.02
N VAL A 340 5.95 21.26 -0.67
CA VAL A 340 5.33 20.73 -1.90
C VAL A 340 5.40 21.74 -3.04
N ALA A 341 6.05 21.36 -4.14
CA ALA A 341 6.05 22.11 -5.38
C ALA A 341 5.47 21.30 -6.54
N GLU A 342 4.44 21.82 -7.21
CA GLU A 342 3.90 21.19 -8.42
C GLU A 342 4.65 21.65 -9.67
N ILE A 343 5.12 20.68 -10.47
CA ILE A 343 5.84 20.92 -11.73
C ILE A 343 5.07 20.45 -12.97
N SER A 344 3.80 20.02 -12.82
CA SER A 344 2.94 19.68 -13.96
C SER A 344 2.67 20.90 -14.83
N ALA A 345 2.63 20.70 -16.15
CA ALA A 345 2.03 21.66 -17.07
C ALA A 345 0.50 21.71 -16.88
N PRO A 346 -0.17 22.83 -17.17
CA PRO A 346 -1.62 22.98 -16.96
C PRO A 346 -2.52 21.96 -17.68
N ASN A 347 -2.02 21.34 -18.76
CA ASN A 347 -2.73 20.30 -19.52
C ASN A 347 -2.20 18.89 -19.26
N SER A 348 -1.41 18.70 -18.20
CA SER A 348 -1.00 17.37 -17.73
C SER A 348 -2.22 16.64 -17.16
N ARG A 349 -2.40 15.37 -17.52
CA ARG A 349 -3.45 14.51 -16.92
C ARG A 349 -2.98 13.90 -15.59
N VAL A 350 -1.68 13.72 -15.47
CA VAL A 350 -1.01 13.21 -14.27
C VAL A 350 -0.31 14.38 -13.59
N ARG A 351 -0.57 14.62 -12.31
CA ARG A 351 0.12 15.68 -11.57
C ARG A 351 1.54 15.23 -11.23
N THR A 352 2.49 16.17 -11.23
CA THR A 352 3.88 15.87 -10.90
C THR A 352 4.34 16.81 -9.80
N PHE A 353 4.82 16.24 -8.70
CA PHE A 353 5.24 17.00 -7.53
C PHE A 353 6.70 16.75 -7.21
N VAL A 354 7.35 17.77 -6.68
CA VAL A 354 8.59 17.66 -5.92
C VAL A 354 8.23 17.92 -4.47
N ILE A 355 8.57 16.97 -3.59
CA ILE A 355 8.18 17.04 -2.18
C ILE A 355 9.40 16.88 -1.29
N ASP A 356 9.54 17.75 -0.28
CA ASP A 356 10.53 17.57 0.78
C ASP A 356 10.10 16.46 1.73
N THR A 357 10.92 15.41 1.88
CA THR A 357 10.58 14.28 2.76
C THR A 357 11.11 14.57 4.15
N ASN A 358 10.28 14.32 5.16
CA ASN A 358 10.67 14.48 6.56
C ASN A 358 10.40 13.17 7.31
N GLU A 359 11.36 12.24 7.18
CA GLU A 359 11.26 10.91 7.82
C GLU A 359 11.24 11.03 9.34
N GLU A 360 11.99 11.99 9.89
CA GLU A 360 12.05 12.24 11.31
C GLU A 360 10.70 12.71 11.89
N LEU A 361 9.99 13.62 11.21
CA LEU A 361 8.65 14.02 11.60
C LEU A 361 7.67 12.85 11.58
N GLU A 362 7.73 12.00 10.56
CA GLU A 362 6.87 10.84 10.45
C GLU A 362 7.14 9.82 11.58
N ILE A 363 8.41 9.57 11.91
CA ILE A 363 8.78 8.74 13.08
C ILE A 363 8.25 9.34 14.37
N ALA A 364 8.34 10.66 14.55
CA ALA A 364 7.82 11.36 15.72
C ALA A 364 6.29 11.22 15.84
N ARG A 365 5.56 11.35 14.72
CA ARG A 365 4.10 11.17 14.67
C ARG A 365 3.69 9.74 15.02
N GLN A 366 4.32 8.74 14.41
CA GLN A 366 4.04 7.33 14.72
C GLN A 366 4.36 6.99 16.17
N SER A 367 5.49 7.49 16.69
CA SER A 367 5.87 7.29 18.09
C SER A 367 4.83 7.90 19.05
N ALA A 368 4.40 9.14 18.80
CA ALA A 368 3.37 9.79 19.61
C ALA A 368 2.04 9.03 19.56
N ALA A 369 1.65 8.51 18.40
CA ALA A 369 0.43 7.71 18.24
C ALA A 369 0.49 6.39 19.04
N VAL A 370 1.61 5.67 18.98
CA VAL A 370 1.81 4.42 19.75
C VAL A 370 1.77 4.70 21.26
N VAL A 371 2.44 5.77 21.72
CA VAL A 371 2.45 6.15 23.13
C VAL A 371 1.05 6.56 23.62
N ALA A 372 0.27 7.25 22.78
CA ALA A 372 -1.11 7.63 23.10
C ALA A 372 -2.08 6.43 23.06
N GLY A 373 -1.77 5.40 22.27
CA GLY A 373 -2.71 4.35 21.86
C GLY A 373 -2.39 2.93 22.32
N ALA A 374 -1.56 2.70 23.34
CA ALA A 374 -1.16 1.36 23.81
C ALA A 374 -2.35 0.48 24.29
N LYS A 375 -3.14 -0.07 23.35
CA LYS A 375 -4.07 -1.19 23.55
C LYS A 375 -3.41 -2.47 23.05
N LYS A 376 -3.59 -3.54 23.84
CA LYS A 376 -3.16 -4.91 23.52
C LYS A 376 -3.79 -5.38 22.20
N VAL A 377 -3.00 -6.04 21.37
CA VAL A 377 -3.49 -6.80 20.22
C VAL A 377 -4.40 -7.92 20.74
N GLU A 378 -5.69 -7.84 20.46
CA GLU A 378 -6.64 -8.94 20.67
C GLU A 378 -6.55 -9.92 19.49
N ALA A 379 -6.73 -11.21 19.75
CA ALA A 379 -6.74 -12.23 18.70
C ALA A 379 -7.95 -11.99 17.78
N LYS A 380 -7.70 -11.87 16.46
CA LYS A 380 -8.74 -11.64 15.45
C LYS A 380 -9.71 -12.84 15.39
N PRO A 381 -11.02 -12.64 15.52
CA PRO A 381 -11.97 -13.74 15.33
C PRO A 381 -11.95 -14.24 13.88
N PRO A 382 -12.48 -15.44 13.60
CA PRO A 382 -12.71 -15.87 12.22
C PRO A 382 -13.94 -15.15 11.63
N ILE A 383 -13.90 -14.87 10.33
CA ILE A 383 -14.93 -14.19 9.55
C ILE A 383 -15.91 -15.22 8.98
N PRO A 384 -17.20 -15.20 9.35
CA PRO A 384 -18.20 -16.08 8.75
C PRO A 384 -18.41 -15.78 7.27
N ILE A 385 -18.52 -16.82 6.42
CA ILE A 385 -18.81 -16.67 4.99
C ILE A 385 -20.28 -17.01 4.70
N ALA A 386 -21.02 -16.04 4.18
CA ALA A 386 -22.37 -16.20 3.68
C ALA A 386 -22.42 -16.25 2.15
N VAL A 387 -23.03 -17.32 1.64
CA VAL A 387 -23.33 -17.46 0.22
C VAL A 387 -24.66 -16.77 -0.06
N SER A 388 -24.58 -15.63 -0.75
CA SER A 388 -25.73 -14.83 -1.18
C SER A 388 -26.36 -15.47 -2.41
N ALA A 389 -27.52 -16.11 -2.22
CA ALA A 389 -28.35 -16.53 -3.34
C ALA A 389 -28.97 -15.33 -4.05
N ARG A 390 -29.39 -15.53 -5.30
CA ARG A 390 -30.12 -14.53 -6.07
C ARG A 390 -31.35 -14.01 -5.30
N HIS A 391 -31.52 -12.70 -5.27
CA HIS A 391 -32.57 -12.07 -4.49
C HIS A 391 -32.88 -10.65 -4.99
N ILE A 392 -34.00 -10.10 -4.50
CA ILE A 392 -34.54 -8.82 -4.95
C ILE A 392 -34.76 -7.92 -3.73
N HIS A 393 -34.33 -6.66 -3.85
CA HIS A 393 -34.77 -5.55 -3.00
C HIS A 393 -35.69 -4.66 -3.81
N LEU A 394 -36.81 -4.23 -3.23
CA LEU A 394 -37.78 -3.37 -3.89
C LEU A 394 -37.89 -2.02 -3.19
N HIS A 395 -38.23 -0.99 -3.95
CA HIS A 395 -38.85 0.21 -3.41
C HIS A 395 -40.39 0.08 -3.43
N ARG A 396 -41.07 1.07 -2.83
CA ARG A 396 -42.54 1.07 -2.67
C ARG A 396 -43.29 0.92 -4.00
N GLU A 397 -42.99 1.75 -4.99
CA GLU A 397 -43.73 1.74 -6.26
C GLU A 397 -43.65 0.39 -7.01
N ALA A 398 -42.48 -0.26 -7.03
CA ALA A 398 -42.32 -1.56 -7.65
C ALA A 398 -43.09 -2.65 -6.90
N LEU A 399 -43.10 -2.60 -5.56
CA LEU A 399 -43.92 -3.53 -4.76
C LEU A 399 -45.40 -3.41 -5.12
N GLU A 400 -45.91 -2.17 -5.21
CA GLU A 400 -47.32 -1.93 -5.52
C GLU A 400 -47.68 -2.34 -6.94
N ALA A 401 -46.78 -2.13 -7.91
CA ALA A 401 -46.98 -2.60 -9.28
C ALA A 401 -47.04 -4.14 -9.37
N LEU A 402 -46.26 -4.85 -8.54
CA LEU A 402 -46.12 -6.30 -8.60
C LEU A 402 -47.16 -7.04 -7.73
N PHE A 403 -47.63 -6.44 -6.63
CA PHE A 403 -48.51 -7.08 -5.64
C PHE A 403 -49.82 -6.32 -5.35
N GLY A 404 -49.93 -5.06 -5.76
CA GLY A 404 -51.10 -4.18 -5.56
C GLY A 404 -50.82 -3.02 -4.61
N GLU A 405 -51.59 -1.94 -4.78
CA GLU A 405 -51.50 -0.72 -3.97
C GLU A 405 -51.66 -1.02 -2.46
N GLY A 406 -50.77 -0.47 -1.63
CA GLY A 406 -50.79 -0.67 -0.18
C GLY A 406 -50.40 -2.07 0.30
N TYR A 407 -49.85 -2.93 -0.57
CA TYR A 407 -49.35 -4.25 -0.16
C TYR A 407 -48.14 -4.12 0.78
N GLU A 408 -48.06 -4.99 1.80
CA GLU A 408 -46.95 -5.05 2.74
C GLU A 408 -46.27 -6.42 2.66
N LEU A 409 -44.93 -6.43 2.69
CA LEU A 409 -44.12 -7.64 2.62
C LEU A 409 -44.32 -8.51 3.88
N THR A 410 -44.38 -9.82 3.69
CA THR A 410 -44.55 -10.78 4.79
C THR A 410 -43.18 -11.34 5.21
N PRO A 411 -42.68 -11.05 6.43
CA PRO A 411 -41.43 -11.63 6.90
C PRO A 411 -41.52 -13.16 7.00
N TYR A 412 -40.53 -13.85 6.43
CA TYR A 412 -40.43 -15.31 6.45
C TYR A 412 -39.31 -15.79 7.39
N LYS A 413 -38.12 -15.19 7.30
CA LYS A 413 -36.96 -15.57 8.10
C LYS A 413 -35.98 -14.42 8.24
N ASP A 414 -35.49 -14.18 9.46
CA ASP A 414 -34.40 -13.23 9.69
C ASP A 414 -33.11 -13.65 8.97
N LEU A 415 -32.39 -12.65 8.48
CA LEU A 415 -31.05 -12.81 7.93
C LEU A 415 -30.00 -12.56 9.01
N SER A 416 -28.75 -12.91 8.70
CA SER A 416 -27.59 -12.68 9.55
C SER A 416 -27.39 -11.19 9.87
N GLN A 417 -27.66 -10.32 8.90
CA GLN A 417 -27.54 -8.88 9.06
C GLN A 417 -28.73 -8.32 9.88
N PRO A 418 -28.48 -7.61 10.99
CA PRO A 418 -29.54 -7.10 11.87
C PRO A 418 -30.59 -6.27 11.14
N GLY A 419 -31.86 -6.57 11.40
CA GLY A 419 -33.00 -5.85 10.82
C GLY A 419 -33.35 -6.21 9.38
N GLN A 420 -32.61 -7.14 8.75
CA GLN A 420 -32.96 -7.67 7.42
C GLN A 420 -33.63 -9.03 7.52
N PHE A 421 -34.57 -9.29 6.61
CA PHE A 421 -35.33 -10.53 6.60
C PHE A 421 -35.64 -10.97 5.17
N ALA A 422 -35.66 -12.27 4.93
CA ALA A 422 -36.24 -12.86 3.74
C ALA A 422 -37.77 -12.80 3.84
N CYS A 423 -38.43 -12.50 2.73
CA CYS A 423 -39.89 -12.44 2.65
C CYS A 423 -40.49 -13.77 2.14
N GLU A 424 -41.78 -13.99 2.36
CA GLU A 424 -42.51 -15.11 1.74
C GLU A 424 -42.63 -14.92 0.23
N GLU A 425 -42.71 -13.65 -0.18
CA GLU A 425 -42.90 -13.23 -1.55
C GLU A 425 -41.69 -13.55 -2.44
N LYS A 426 -42.02 -13.95 -3.67
CA LYS A 426 -41.08 -14.27 -4.73
C LYS A 426 -41.57 -13.71 -6.04
N LEU A 427 -40.64 -13.39 -6.92
CA LEU A 427 -40.87 -12.85 -8.26
C LEU A 427 -40.13 -13.68 -9.29
N ASN A 428 -40.54 -13.55 -10.56
CA ASN A 428 -39.80 -14.11 -11.67
C ASN A 428 -38.95 -13.02 -12.32
N LEU A 429 -37.71 -13.35 -12.70
CA LEU A 429 -36.84 -12.52 -13.51
C LEU A 429 -37.00 -12.93 -14.97
N ILE A 430 -37.31 -11.98 -15.84
CA ILE A 430 -37.50 -12.21 -17.27
C ILE A 430 -36.38 -11.49 -18.03
N GLY A 431 -35.45 -12.28 -18.59
CA GLY A 431 -34.37 -11.79 -19.45
C GLY A 431 -34.69 -12.00 -20.94
N PRO A 432 -33.86 -11.45 -21.84
CA PRO A 432 -34.04 -11.59 -23.28
C PRO A 432 -34.01 -13.04 -23.79
N ARG A 433 -33.28 -13.92 -23.10
CA ARG A 433 -33.07 -15.31 -23.51
C ARG A 433 -33.92 -16.30 -22.74
N ASN A 434 -33.96 -16.19 -21.42
CA ASN A 434 -34.69 -17.11 -20.53
C ASN A 434 -35.31 -16.36 -19.35
N ARG A 435 -36.00 -17.11 -18.48
CA ARG A 435 -36.57 -16.62 -17.22
C ARG A 435 -36.07 -17.43 -16.04
N ILE A 436 -35.92 -16.78 -14.88
CA ILE A 436 -35.66 -17.44 -13.60
C ILE A 436 -36.89 -17.25 -12.71
N GLU A 437 -37.44 -18.35 -12.20
CA GLU A 437 -38.65 -18.33 -11.39
C GLU A 437 -38.35 -18.32 -9.89
N GLY A 438 -39.25 -17.68 -9.12
CA GLY A 438 -39.27 -17.82 -7.67
C GLY A 438 -38.08 -17.18 -6.94
N VAL A 439 -37.54 -16.08 -7.46
CA VAL A 439 -36.49 -15.28 -6.82
C VAL A 439 -37.08 -14.51 -5.64
N ARG A 440 -36.45 -14.64 -4.47
CA ARG A 440 -37.02 -14.16 -3.20
C ARG A 440 -36.78 -12.67 -2.99
N ILE A 441 -37.75 -11.98 -2.41
CA ILE A 441 -37.62 -10.59 -1.97
C ILE A 441 -37.00 -10.56 -0.57
N LEU A 442 -36.09 -9.61 -0.34
CA LEU A 442 -35.55 -9.30 0.98
C LEU A 442 -36.10 -7.95 1.45
N GLY A 443 -36.44 -7.89 2.73
CA GLY A 443 -36.86 -6.69 3.43
C GLY A 443 -35.77 -6.14 4.36
N PRO A 444 -35.91 -4.88 4.81
CA PRO A 444 -37.01 -3.96 4.50
C PRO A 444 -36.92 -3.36 3.09
N LEU A 445 -37.98 -2.67 2.66
CA LEU A 445 -37.96 -1.91 1.39
C LEU A 445 -36.81 -0.89 1.37
N ARG A 446 -36.25 -0.67 0.19
CA ARG A 446 -35.13 0.26 -0.04
C ARG A 446 -35.58 1.49 -0.83
N SER A 447 -34.70 2.47 -0.93
CA SER A 447 -34.89 3.65 -1.78
C SER A 447 -34.79 3.35 -3.28
N ALA A 448 -34.12 2.26 -3.66
CA ALA A 448 -33.96 1.82 -5.04
C ALA A 448 -34.20 0.31 -5.15
N CYS A 449 -34.68 -0.14 -6.30
CA CYS A 449 -34.76 -1.56 -6.61
C CYS A 449 -33.37 -2.11 -6.93
N GLN A 450 -33.10 -3.35 -6.51
CA GLN A 450 -31.85 -4.03 -6.80
C GLN A 450 -32.11 -5.53 -6.93
N VAL A 451 -31.55 -6.13 -7.97
CA VAL A 451 -31.59 -7.57 -8.21
C VAL A 451 -30.17 -8.06 -8.25
N GLU A 452 -29.82 -8.95 -7.33
CA GLU A 452 -28.50 -9.58 -7.30
C GLU A 452 -28.62 -10.98 -7.92
N ILE A 453 -27.79 -11.25 -8.93
CA ILE A 453 -27.68 -12.55 -9.61
C ILE A 453 -26.23 -12.99 -9.69
N SER A 454 -26.00 -14.26 -10.05
CA SER A 454 -24.68 -14.78 -10.37
C SER A 454 -24.32 -14.55 -11.85
N ARG A 455 -23.05 -14.70 -12.21
CA ARG A 455 -22.60 -14.60 -13.60
C ARG A 455 -23.19 -15.71 -14.47
N THR A 456 -23.39 -16.90 -13.90
CA THR A 456 -24.12 -18.00 -14.56
C THR A 456 -25.57 -17.60 -14.88
N ASP A 457 -26.24 -16.90 -13.96
CA ASP A 457 -27.61 -16.43 -14.16
C ASP A 457 -27.70 -15.35 -15.25
N GLU A 458 -26.71 -14.47 -15.34
CA GLU A 458 -26.58 -13.46 -16.39
C GLU A 458 -26.56 -14.12 -17.78
N PHE A 459 -25.66 -15.08 -18.00
CA PHE A 459 -25.57 -15.82 -19.26
C PHE A 459 -26.87 -16.59 -19.58
N PHE A 460 -27.52 -17.12 -18.55
CA PHE A 460 -28.79 -17.83 -18.68
C PHE A 460 -29.92 -16.89 -19.11
N LEU A 461 -30.07 -15.74 -18.44
CA LEU A 461 -31.07 -14.71 -18.74
C LEU A 461 -30.80 -14.00 -20.07
N GLY A 462 -29.55 -13.95 -20.53
CA GLY A 462 -29.14 -13.24 -21.74
C GLY A 462 -29.04 -11.73 -21.54
N VAL A 463 -28.56 -11.33 -20.37
CA VAL A 463 -28.29 -9.94 -19.95
C VAL A 463 -26.78 -9.76 -19.75
N ASP A 464 -26.29 -8.54 -19.58
CA ASP A 464 -24.88 -8.24 -19.25
C ASP A 464 -24.86 -7.43 -17.95
N ALA A 465 -24.94 -8.15 -16.81
CA ALA A 465 -25.10 -7.56 -15.49
C ALA A 465 -23.72 -7.21 -14.90
N PRO A 466 -23.39 -5.92 -14.70
CA PRO A 466 -22.07 -5.55 -14.23
C PRO A 466 -21.83 -6.00 -12.79
N VAL A 467 -20.56 -6.28 -12.45
CA VAL A 467 -20.17 -6.47 -11.05
C VAL A 467 -20.17 -5.10 -10.34
N ARG A 468 -20.91 -4.98 -9.25
CA ARG A 468 -21.12 -3.71 -8.52
C ARG A 468 -21.21 -3.93 -7.02
N HIS A 469 -20.87 -2.89 -6.26
CA HIS A 469 -21.16 -2.87 -4.83
C HIS A 469 -22.66 -2.85 -4.58
N SER A 470 -23.12 -3.66 -3.61
CA SER A 470 -24.52 -3.69 -3.19
C SER A 470 -24.97 -2.30 -2.70
N GLY A 471 -25.99 -1.75 -3.36
CA GLY A 471 -26.49 -0.37 -3.23
C GLY A 471 -26.05 0.61 -4.33
N LYS A 472 -25.17 0.22 -5.26
CA LYS A 472 -24.70 1.05 -6.39
C LYS A 472 -25.26 0.52 -7.71
N VAL A 473 -26.51 0.89 -8.01
CA VAL A 473 -27.26 0.39 -9.17
C VAL A 473 -27.20 1.30 -10.40
N GLU A 474 -26.61 2.49 -10.30
CA GLU A 474 -26.52 3.43 -11.41
C GLU A 474 -25.75 2.82 -12.60
N GLY A 475 -26.36 2.89 -13.79
CA GLY A 475 -25.77 2.33 -15.02
C GLY A 475 -25.65 0.80 -15.01
N SER A 476 -26.45 0.11 -14.20
CA SER A 476 -26.53 -1.35 -14.18
C SER A 476 -27.54 -1.89 -15.20
N ALA A 477 -27.58 -3.22 -15.36
CA ALA A 477 -28.35 -3.83 -16.43
C ALA A 477 -29.87 -3.72 -16.19
N PRO A 478 -30.67 -3.65 -17.28
CA PRO A 478 -32.12 -3.71 -17.17
C PRO A 478 -32.61 -5.14 -16.94
N ILE A 479 -33.77 -5.28 -16.30
CA ILE A 479 -34.45 -6.57 -16.14
C ILE A 479 -35.96 -6.35 -15.96
N THR A 480 -36.77 -7.33 -16.38
CA THR A 480 -38.20 -7.31 -16.08
C THR A 480 -38.53 -8.24 -14.91
N LEU A 481 -39.22 -7.70 -13.92
CA LEU A 481 -39.79 -8.43 -12.79
C LEU A 481 -41.23 -8.80 -13.09
N GLU A 482 -41.64 -10.03 -12.78
CA GLU A 482 -43.04 -10.47 -12.87
C GLU A 482 -43.53 -10.97 -11.51
N GLY A 483 -44.63 -10.38 -11.06
CA GLY A 483 -45.33 -10.70 -9.82
C GLY A 483 -46.80 -11.06 -10.06
N PRO A 484 -47.55 -11.37 -8.99
CA PRO A 484 -48.93 -11.87 -9.11
C PRO A 484 -49.93 -10.85 -9.67
N LYS A 485 -49.64 -9.54 -9.62
CA LYS A 485 -50.53 -8.48 -10.14
C LYS A 485 -50.05 -7.81 -11.41
N GLY A 486 -48.82 -8.07 -11.85
CA GLY A 486 -48.28 -7.44 -13.05
C GLY A 486 -46.78 -7.61 -13.20
N THR A 487 -46.22 -6.82 -14.10
CA THR A 487 -44.78 -6.75 -14.38
C THR A 487 -44.24 -5.37 -14.08
N TYR A 488 -42.98 -5.29 -13.68
CA TYR A 488 -42.26 -4.03 -13.47
C TYR A 488 -40.92 -4.09 -14.21
N HIS A 489 -40.68 -3.13 -15.10
CA HIS A 489 -39.43 -3.05 -15.86
C HIS A 489 -38.43 -2.16 -15.11
N LEU A 490 -37.28 -2.72 -14.77
CA LEU A 490 -36.15 -1.99 -14.24
C LEU A 490 -35.26 -1.59 -15.41
N GLU A 491 -35.11 -0.29 -15.64
CA GLU A 491 -34.13 0.27 -16.58
C GLU A 491 -32.69 0.08 -16.07
N GLU A 492 -32.54 0.15 -14.74
CA GLU A 492 -31.32 -0.20 -14.01
C GLU A 492 -31.69 -0.87 -12.69
N GLY A 493 -30.82 -1.75 -12.17
CA GLY A 493 -31.02 -2.45 -10.91
C GLY A 493 -30.46 -3.87 -10.89
N LEU A 494 -30.13 -4.46 -12.04
CA LEU A 494 -29.59 -5.82 -12.11
C LEU A 494 -28.06 -5.83 -12.07
N ILE A 495 -27.49 -6.48 -11.04
CA ILE A 495 -26.05 -6.56 -10.82
C ILE A 495 -25.60 -7.97 -10.46
N CYS A 496 -24.32 -8.26 -10.71
CA CYS A 496 -23.57 -9.26 -9.95
C CYS A 496 -22.97 -8.57 -8.72
N ALA A 497 -23.22 -9.10 -7.53
CA ALA A 497 -22.76 -8.43 -6.31
C ALA A 497 -21.25 -8.61 -6.13
N TRP A 498 -20.53 -7.51 -5.91
CA TRP A 498 -19.13 -7.56 -5.52
C TRP A 498 -19.01 -8.16 -4.11
N ARG A 499 -18.10 -9.13 -3.92
CA ARG A 499 -17.84 -9.75 -2.62
C ARG A 499 -17.41 -8.72 -1.58
N HIS A 500 -17.95 -8.80 -0.36
CA HIS A 500 -17.69 -7.79 0.65
C HIS A 500 -17.83 -8.33 2.06
N ILE A 501 -17.22 -7.67 3.03
CA ILE A 501 -17.33 -7.97 4.46
C ILE A 501 -18.13 -6.85 5.12
N HIS A 502 -19.16 -7.22 5.86
CA HIS A 502 -19.81 -6.33 6.80
C HIS A 502 -19.06 -6.38 8.13
N MET A 503 -18.75 -5.23 8.71
CA MET A 503 -18.05 -5.09 9.99
C MET A 503 -18.72 -4.00 10.84
N THR A 504 -18.72 -4.16 12.15
CA THR A 504 -18.93 -3.03 13.09
C THR A 504 -17.67 -2.19 13.20
N THR A 505 -17.74 -0.99 13.79
CA THR A 505 -16.53 -0.19 14.08
C THR A 505 -15.56 -0.96 14.97
N ALA A 506 -16.08 -1.72 15.94
CA ALA A 506 -15.26 -2.55 16.82
C ALA A 506 -14.58 -3.70 16.08
N ASP A 507 -15.27 -4.37 15.15
CA ASP A 507 -14.64 -5.40 14.31
C ASP A 507 -13.51 -4.78 13.48
N ALA A 508 -13.77 -3.66 12.80
CA ALA A 508 -12.79 -2.99 11.96
C ALA A 508 -11.52 -2.61 12.75
N GLU A 509 -11.68 -2.11 13.99
CA GLU A 509 -10.56 -1.86 14.91
C GLU A 509 -9.77 -3.13 15.24
N ILE A 510 -10.44 -4.25 15.53
CA ILE A 510 -9.80 -5.54 15.84
C ILE A 510 -9.01 -6.07 14.63
N TYR A 511 -9.58 -6.00 13.43
CA TYR A 511 -8.91 -6.47 12.21
C TYR A 511 -7.86 -5.49 11.70
N GLY A 512 -7.83 -4.25 12.20
CA GLY A 512 -6.92 -3.21 11.75
C GLY A 512 -7.23 -2.70 10.34
N VAL A 513 -8.52 -2.69 9.97
CA VAL A 513 -9.01 -2.29 8.64
C VAL A 513 -9.99 -1.12 8.74
N LYS A 514 -10.22 -0.40 7.65
CA LYS A 514 -11.13 0.76 7.61
C LYS A 514 -12.30 0.54 6.65
N ASP A 515 -13.35 1.36 6.79
CA ASP A 515 -14.44 1.41 5.81
C ASP A 515 -13.91 1.65 4.40
N LYS A 516 -14.38 0.84 3.45
CA LYS A 516 -14.01 0.81 2.03
C LYS A 516 -12.59 0.35 1.71
N GLU A 517 -11.88 -0.25 2.66
CA GLU A 517 -10.63 -0.94 2.38
C GLU A 517 -10.91 -2.26 1.64
N TYR A 518 -10.06 -2.66 0.71
CA TYR A 518 -10.15 -4.01 0.13
C TYR A 518 -9.19 -4.93 0.82
N VAL A 519 -9.58 -6.17 1.07
CA VAL A 519 -8.77 -7.13 1.81
C VAL A 519 -8.76 -8.48 1.13
N GLU A 520 -7.81 -9.32 1.49
CA GLU A 520 -7.82 -10.73 1.14
C GLU A 520 -8.33 -11.59 2.31
N VAL A 521 -9.19 -12.56 1.99
CA VAL A 521 -9.75 -13.49 2.98
C VAL A 521 -9.33 -14.91 2.62
N ALA A 522 -8.51 -15.52 3.47
CA ALA A 522 -8.09 -16.90 3.33
C ALA A 522 -9.14 -17.83 3.92
N ILE A 523 -9.55 -18.84 3.16
CA ILE A 523 -10.28 -19.99 3.68
C ILE A 523 -9.26 -21.11 3.88
N LYS A 524 -9.03 -21.49 5.14
CA LYS A 524 -8.07 -22.55 5.52
C LYS A 524 -8.80 -23.72 6.19
N GLY A 525 -8.30 -24.93 5.99
CA GLY A 525 -8.81 -26.13 6.66
C GLY A 525 -10.06 -26.74 6.01
N GLY A 526 -10.46 -26.25 4.84
CA GLY A 526 -11.42 -26.91 3.95
C GLY A 526 -10.76 -27.97 3.06
N PRO A 527 -11.50 -28.58 2.10
CA PRO A 527 -10.93 -29.52 1.12
C PRO A 527 -9.85 -28.88 0.23
N ARG A 528 -9.86 -27.55 0.12
CA ARG A 528 -8.87 -26.75 -0.58
C ARG A 528 -8.65 -25.43 0.16
N ASP A 529 -7.39 -25.11 0.44
CA ASP A 529 -7.02 -23.76 0.88
C ASP A 529 -7.13 -22.80 -0.31
N LEU A 530 -7.82 -21.68 -0.12
CA LEU A 530 -7.94 -20.62 -1.13
C LEU A 530 -7.96 -19.25 -0.49
N ILE A 531 -7.72 -18.22 -1.30
CA ILE A 531 -7.77 -16.83 -0.89
C ILE A 531 -8.71 -16.10 -1.83
N PHE A 532 -9.71 -15.43 -1.27
CA PHE A 532 -10.49 -14.45 -2.00
C PHE A 532 -9.77 -13.11 -1.98
N GLY A 533 -9.32 -12.68 -3.16
CA GLY A 533 -8.87 -11.31 -3.37
C GLY A 533 -10.01 -10.32 -3.52
N ASP A 534 -9.68 -9.03 -3.43
CA ASP A 534 -10.58 -7.88 -3.63
C ASP A 534 -11.87 -7.89 -2.79
N VAL A 535 -11.79 -8.24 -1.51
CA VAL A 535 -12.98 -8.23 -0.65
C VAL A 535 -13.19 -6.84 -0.05
N LEU A 536 -14.26 -6.14 -0.44
CA LEU A 536 -14.54 -4.79 0.07
C LEU A 536 -14.99 -4.85 1.55
N VAL A 537 -14.35 -4.09 2.43
CA VAL A 537 -14.78 -3.87 3.82
C VAL A 537 -15.84 -2.77 3.88
N ARG A 538 -16.94 -3.03 4.59
CA ARG A 538 -18.03 -2.07 4.83
C ARG A 538 -18.28 -1.97 6.34
N VAL A 539 -18.04 -0.80 6.91
CA VAL A 539 -18.11 -0.58 8.35
C VAL A 539 -19.35 0.23 8.71
N LYS A 540 -20.25 -0.37 9.51
CA LYS A 540 -21.37 0.31 10.17
C LYS A 540 -21.70 -0.42 11.47
N ASP A 541 -21.99 0.32 12.53
CA ASP A 541 -22.34 -0.29 13.83
C ASP A 541 -23.63 -1.13 13.81
N SER A 542 -24.46 -0.98 12.77
CA SER A 542 -25.65 -1.81 12.56
C SER A 542 -25.36 -3.16 11.92
N TYR A 543 -24.13 -3.44 11.50
CA TYR A 543 -23.77 -4.69 10.84
C TYR A 543 -23.44 -5.81 11.82
N ALA A 544 -23.48 -7.04 11.30
CA ALA A 544 -22.85 -8.19 11.93
C ALA A 544 -21.67 -8.65 11.06
N LEU A 545 -20.59 -9.11 11.70
CA LEU A 545 -19.40 -9.60 11.01
C LEU A 545 -19.74 -10.78 10.09
N GLU A 546 -19.67 -10.55 8.77
CA GLU A 546 -19.93 -11.59 7.77
C GLU A 546 -19.40 -11.17 6.39
N MET A 547 -18.73 -12.08 5.69
CA MET A 547 -18.34 -11.92 4.30
C MET A 547 -19.39 -12.52 3.38
N HIS A 548 -19.85 -11.74 2.42
CA HIS A 548 -20.81 -12.14 1.39
C HIS A 548 -20.09 -12.44 0.08
N ILE A 549 -20.38 -13.61 -0.48
CA ILE A 549 -19.96 -14.05 -1.82
C ILE A 549 -21.18 -14.54 -2.61
N ASP A 550 -21.10 -14.55 -3.93
CA ASP A 550 -22.15 -15.10 -4.77
C ASP A 550 -22.10 -16.65 -4.86
N THR A 551 -23.09 -17.23 -5.52
CA THR A 551 -23.17 -18.69 -5.68
C THR A 551 -22.12 -19.28 -6.61
N ASP A 552 -21.66 -18.55 -7.64
CA ASP A 552 -20.62 -19.02 -8.54
C ASP A 552 -19.27 -19.06 -7.82
N GLU A 553 -18.96 -18.02 -7.06
CA GLU A 553 -17.77 -17.93 -6.20
C GLU A 553 -17.76 -19.06 -5.17
N ALA A 554 -18.88 -19.27 -4.47
CA ALA A 554 -19.01 -20.33 -3.49
C ALA A 554 -18.86 -21.73 -4.12
N ASN A 555 -19.46 -21.97 -5.29
CA ASN A 555 -19.35 -23.25 -5.99
C ASN A 555 -17.92 -23.49 -6.50
N ALA A 556 -17.27 -22.46 -7.05
CA ALA A 556 -15.88 -22.54 -7.53
C ALA A 556 -14.88 -22.79 -6.38
N ALA A 557 -15.19 -22.27 -5.19
CA ALA A 557 -14.41 -22.44 -3.97
C ALA A 557 -14.85 -23.65 -3.12
N GLU A 558 -15.87 -24.40 -3.53
CA GLU A 558 -16.47 -25.54 -2.82
C GLU A 558 -16.89 -25.21 -1.37
N LEU A 559 -17.43 -24.01 -1.16
CA LEU A 559 -17.76 -23.50 0.18
C LEU A 559 -19.19 -23.84 0.61
N GLY A 560 -19.32 -24.25 1.87
CA GLY A 560 -20.59 -24.50 2.55
C GLY A 560 -21.04 -23.33 3.43
N ARG A 561 -22.25 -23.44 4.00
CA ARG A 561 -22.87 -22.43 4.89
C ARG A 561 -22.18 -22.21 6.24
N ALA A 562 -21.18 -23.01 6.59
CA ALA A 562 -20.42 -22.91 7.84
C ALA A 562 -18.94 -22.60 7.59
N SER A 563 -18.62 -22.09 6.39
CA SER A 563 -17.24 -21.75 6.05
C SER A 563 -16.82 -20.52 6.84
N LEU A 564 -15.59 -20.57 7.35
CA LEU A 564 -14.94 -19.48 8.06
C LEU A 564 -13.74 -19.05 7.23
N GLY A 565 -13.51 -17.75 7.16
CA GLY A 565 -12.32 -17.16 6.60
C GLY A 565 -11.50 -16.45 7.67
N ASP A 566 -10.22 -16.32 7.43
CA ASP A 566 -9.34 -15.46 8.20
C ASP A 566 -8.90 -14.31 7.30
N LEU A 567 -8.88 -13.09 7.84
CA LEU A 567 -8.22 -11.99 7.15
C LEU A 567 -6.76 -12.39 6.94
N VAL A 568 -6.27 -12.28 5.71
CA VAL A 568 -4.84 -12.50 5.46
C VAL A 568 -4.11 -11.30 6.02
N ASP A 569 -3.44 -11.49 7.17
CA ASP A 569 -2.55 -10.47 7.71
C ASP A 569 -1.45 -10.21 6.68
N ALA A 570 -1.58 -9.03 6.05
CA ALA A 570 -0.95 -8.60 4.80
C ALA A 570 -1.47 -9.29 3.52
N GLU A 571 -2.59 -8.81 3.00
CA GLU A 571 -2.78 -8.60 1.56
C GLU A 571 -4.05 -7.78 1.29
N VAL A 572 -3.88 -6.54 0.81
CA VAL A 572 -4.95 -5.68 0.32
C VAL A 572 -4.83 -5.67 -1.20
N TYR A 573 -5.79 -6.28 -1.90
CA TYR A 573 -5.89 -6.18 -3.35
C TYR A 573 -6.98 -5.17 -3.69
N ILE A 574 -6.64 -4.06 -4.33
CA ILE A 574 -7.64 -3.18 -4.94
C ILE A 574 -7.79 -3.53 -6.42
N ALA A 575 -9.02 -3.81 -6.85
CA ALA A 575 -9.37 -4.03 -8.24
C ALA A 575 -9.43 -2.71 -9.03
N PRO A 576 -8.98 -2.67 -10.31
CA PRO A 576 -9.17 -1.50 -11.17
C PRO A 576 -10.65 -1.27 -11.51
N GLU A 577 -11.03 -0.01 -11.68
CA GLU A 577 -12.38 0.40 -12.12
C GLU A 577 -12.76 -0.28 -13.43
N VAL A 578 -13.95 -0.90 -13.45
CA VAL A 578 -14.53 -1.50 -14.65
C VAL A 578 -14.92 -0.38 -15.61
N GLY A 579 -13.99 0.04 -16.46
CA GLY A 579 -14.27 0.86 -17.63
C GLY A 579 -15.15 0.10 -18.63
N GLU A 580 -16.10 0.82 -19.22
CA GLU A 580 -17.05 0.29 -20.21
C GLU A 580 -16.35 -0.56 -21.28
N ALA A 581 -16.68 -1.85 -21.31
CA ALA A 581 -16.34 -2.72 -22.42
C ALA A 581 -17.14 -2.26 -23.65
N VAL A 582 -16.57 -1.38 -24.46
CA VAL A 582 -17.07 -1.16 -25.82
C VAL A 582 -16.80 -2.43 -26.61
N ILE A 583 -17.80 -3.31 -26.66
CA ILE A 583 -17.88 -4.39 -27.64
C ILE A 583 -18.03 -3.73 -29.02
N GLN A 584 -16.91 -3.49 -29.71
CA GLN A 584 -16.96 -3.28 -31.15
C GLN A 584 -17.34 -4.62 -31.80
N SER A 585 -18.61 -4.70 -32.21
CA SER A 585 -19.07 -5.76 -33.09
C SER A 585 -18.39 -5.65 -34.47
N LYS A 586 -17.73 -6.75 -34.83
CA LYS A 586 -17.16 -7.20 -36.10
C LYS A 586 -17.38 -6.36 -37.37
N ARG A 587 -16.28 -6.18 -38.11
CA ARG A 587 -16.10 -6.89 -39.39
C ARG A 587 -14.82 -7.69 -39.38
#